data_AF-F4CUC9-F1
#
_entry.id   AF-F4CUC9-F1
#
_cell.length_a   1.000
_cell.length_b   1.000
_cell.length_c   1.000
_cell.angle_alpha   90.00
_cell.angle_beta   90.00
_cell.angle_gamma   90.00
#
_symmetry.space_group_name_H-M   'P 1'
#
loop_
_entity.id
_entity.type
_entity.pdbx_description
1 polymer ?
#
loop_
_entity_poly.entity_id
_entity_poly.type
_entity_poly.pdbx_seq_one_letter_code
_entity_poly.pdbx_strand_id
1 'polypeptide(L)'
;MTATDRDGYDEQPEATPREVFIRLLLDTVRDDPYPSGTQLDMIEQSIPPDMVPEYVELLAQKSREGAFPSTDVLRRMQRMSGG
;
A
#
# COMPACT_ATOMS: atom_id res chain seq x y z
N MET A 1 -2.68 -31.51 36.93
CA MET A 1 -1.70 -31.66 35.82
C MET A 1 -2.42 -32.44 34.75
N THR A 2 -3.01 -31.80 33.74
CA THR A 2 -2.37 -30.96 32.72
C THR A 2 -3.18 -29.72 32.39
N ALA A 3 -2.54 -28.56 32.47
CA ALA A 3 -3.01 -27.34 31.84
C ALA A 3 -2.85 -27.49 30.33
N THR A 4 -3.95 -27.41 29.58
CA THR A 4 -3.89 -27.22 28.13
C THR A 4 -3.72 -25.71 27.91
N ASP A 5 -2.47 -25.29 28.01
CA ASP A 5 -1.93 -24.05 27.44
C ASP A 5 -1.84 -24.25 25.93
N ARG A 6 -2.96 -24.12 25.21
CA ARG A 6 -2.98 -23.98 23.74
C ARG A 6 -4.32 -23.37 23.36
N ASP A 7 -4.33 -22.06 23.20
CA ASP A 7 -5.08 -21.34 22.17
C ASP A 7 -4.76 -19.85 22.34
N GLY A 8 -3.48 -19.51 22.16
CA GLY A 8 -3.11 -18.17 21.75
C GLY A 8 -3.56 -18.00 20.31
N TYR A 9 -4.85 -17.77 20.10
CA TYR A 9 -5.28 -17.04 18.92
C TYR A 9 -4.67 -15.65 19.10
N ASP A 10 -3.53 -15.40 18.45
CA ASP A 10 -3.11 -14.03 18.18
C ASP A 10 -4.30 -13.39 17.45
N GLU A 11 -5.09 -12.60 18.19
CA GLU A 11 -6.06 -11.70 17.60
C GLU A 11 -5.24 -10.76 16.71
N GLN A 12 -5.10 -11.12 15.42
CA GLN A 12 -4.63 -10.15 14.46
C GLN A 12 -5.56 -8.95 14.61
N PRO A 13 -5.04 -7.77 14.97
CA PRO A 13 -5.90 -6.63 15.21
C PRO A 13 -6.75 -6.42 13.96
N GLU A 14 -8.08 -6.38 14.16
CA GLU A 14 -9.03 -6.11 13.09
C GLU A 14 -8.57 -4.88 12.31
N ALA A 15 -8.55 -4.98 10.99
CA ALA A 15 -8.03 -3.94 10.14
C ALA A 15 -8.75 -2.61 10.41
N THR A 16 -8.00 -1.53 10.60
CA THR A 16 -8.62 -0.22 10.81
C THR A 16 -9.40 0.21 9.57
N PRO A 17 -10.46 1.04 9.68
CA PRO A 17 -11.15 1.56 8.50
C PRO A 17 -10.22 2.26 7.50
N ARG A 18 -9.13 2.87 7.99
CA ARG A 18 -8.06 3.47 7.19
C ARG A 18 -7.31 2.40 6.39
N GLU A 19 -6.89 1.31 7.01
CA GLU A 19 -6.24 0.19 6.31
C GLU A 19 -7.14 -0.45 5.26
N VAL A 20 -8.43 -0.65 5.58
CA VAL A 20 -9.40 -1.18 4.61
C VAL A 20 -9.51 -0.27 3.40
N PHE A 21 -9.63 1.04 3.60
CA PHE A 21 -9.68 2.03 2.52
C PHE A 21 -8.39 2.06 1.68
N ILE A 22 -7.22 2.00 2.34
CA ILE A 22 -5.93 1.97 1.63
C ILE A 22 -5.77 0.69 0.81
N ARG A 23 -6.10 -0.48 1.38
CA ARG A 23 -6.04 -1.76 0.65
C ARG A 23 -6.92 -1.73 -0.60
N LEU A 24 -8.15 -1.22 -0.49
CA LEU A 24 -9.04 -1.04 -1.65
C LEU A 24 -8.39 -0.18 -2.74
N LEU A 25 -7.77 0.93 -2.37
CA LEU A 25 -7.10 1.81 -3.33
C LEU A 25 -5.85 1.17 -3.94
N LEU A 26 -5.04 0.45 -3.14
CA LEU A 26 -3.87 -0.27 -3.63
C LEU A 26 -4.26 -1.36 -4.64
N ASP A 27 -5.30 -2.13 -4.34
CA ASP A 27 -5.83 -3.16 -5.24
C ASP A 27 -6.37 -2.53 -6.53
N THR A 28 -7.11 -1.42 -6.41
CA THR A 28 -7.62 -0.68 -7.56
C THR A 28 -6.47 -0.17 -8.45
N VAL A 29 -5.43 0.43 -7.85
CA VAL A 29 -4.26 0.94 -8.58
C VAL A 29 -3.48 -0.21 -9.22
N ARG A 30 -3.41 -1.38 -8.57
CA ARG A 30 -2.74 -2.57 -9.11
C ARG A 30 -3.38 -3.05 -10.41
N ASP A 31 -4.70 -3.01 -10.50
CA ASP A 31 -5.43 -3.48 -11.68
C ASP A 31 -5.60 -2.40 -12.76
N ASP A 32 -5.50 -1.12 -12.40
CA ASP A 32 -5.62 0.00 -13.33
C ASP A 32 -4.27 0.28 -14.06
N PRO A 33 -4.20 0.23 -15.41
CA PRO A 33 -3.00 0.62 -16.15
C PRO A 33 -2.71 2.12 -16.10
N TYR A 34 -3.72 2.95 -15.79
CA TYR A 34 -3.61 4.40 -15.73
C TYR A 34 -4.30 4.95 -14.47
N PRO A 35 -3.80 4.61 -13.26
CA PRO A 35 -4.39 5.04 -12.01
C PRO A 35 -4.45 6.56 -11.94
N SER A 36 -5.57 7.10 -11.48
CA SER A 36 -5.74 8.54 -11.40
C SER A 36 -4.80 9.15 -10.34
N GLY A 37 -4.27 10.34 -10.62
CA GLY A 37 -3.44 11.08 -9.66
C GLY A 37 -4.15 11.29 -8.32
N THR A 38 -5.47 11.50 -8.35
CA THR A 38 -6.32 11.65 -7.16
C THR A 38 -6.29 10.41 -6.27
N GLN A 39 -6.35 9.20 -6.82
CA GLN A 39 -6.27 7.96 -6.03
C GLN A 39 -4.89 7.81 -5.37
N LEU A 40 -3.82 8.13 -6.11
CA LEU A 40 -2.45 8.09 -5.58
C LEU A 40 -2.27 9.13 -4.45
N ASP A 41 -2.84 10.33 -4.60
CA ASP A 41 -2.81 11.35 -3.56
C ASP A 41 -3.58 10.93 -2.30
N MET A 42 -4.73 10.26 -2.45
CA MET A 42 -5.51 9.72 -1.32
C MET A 42 -4.72 8.65 -0.55
N ILE A 43 -4.02 7.77 -1.27
CA ILE A 43 -3.12 6.78 -0.66
C ILE A 43 -2.02 7.49 0.12
N GLU A 44 -1.28 8.41 -0.50
CA GLU A 44 -0.13 9.08 0.11
C GLU A 44 -0.48 9.88 1.38
N GLN A 45 -1.67 10.47 1.42
CA GLN A 45 -2.15 11.20 2.60
C GLN A 45 -2.58 10.27 3.75
N SER A 46 -2.97 9.04 3.41
CA SER A 46 -3.69 8.13 4.33
C SER A 46 -3.00 6.78 4.52
N ILE A 47 -1.81 6.56 3.97
CA ILE A 47 -1.07 5.31 4.14
C ILE A 47 -0.38 5.27 5.50
N PRO A 48 -0.49 4.17 6.27
CA PRO A 48 0.29 4.00 7.49
C PRO A 48 1.75 3.63 7.16
N PRO A 49 2.72 3.94 8.04
CA PRO A 49 4.15 3.77 7.75
C PRO A 49 4.56 2.34 7.37
N ASP A 50 3.90 1.34 7.94
CA ASP A 50 4.11 -0.09 7.69
C ASP A 50 3.68 -0.53 6.28
N MET A 51 2.75 0.19 5.65
CA MET A 51 2.28 -0.10 4.29
C MET A 51 3.03 0.69 3.20
N VAL A 52 3.87 1.67 3.58
CA VAL A 52 4.67 2.46 2.62
C VAL A 52 5.55 1.59 1.71
N PRO A 53 6.25 0.55 2.19
CA PRO A 53 7.04 -0.32 1.33
C PRO A 53 6.20 -0.97 0.21
N GLU A 54 5.01 -1.48 0.53
CA GLU A 54 4.10 -2.08 -0.46
C GLU A 54 3.70 -1.06 -1.54
N TYR A 55 3.37 0.16 -1.13
CA TYR A 55 3.00 1.22 -2.08
C TYR A 55 4.17 1.63 -2.99
N VAL A 56 5.40 1.70 -2.47
CA VAL A 56 6.59 1.99 -3.29
C VAL A 56 6.86 0.88 -4.30
N GLU A 57 6.72 -0.40 -3.90
CA GLU A 57 6.84 -1.54 -4.80
C GLU A 57 5.80 -1.51 -5.91
N LEU A 58 4.54 -1.16 -5.59
CA LEU A 58 3.47 -0.99 -6.55
C LEU A 58 3.80 0.12 -7.58
N LEU A 59 4.26 1.28 -7.11
CA LEU A 59 4.70 2.38 -7.99
C LEU A 59 5.86 1.94 -8.89
N ALA A 60 6.81 1.18 -8.35
CA ALA A 60 7.94 0.65 -9.12
C ALA A 60 7.47 -0.33 -10.21
N GLN A 61 6.52 -1.21 -9.90
CA GLN A 61 5.91 -2.10 -10.89
C GLN A 61 5.22 -1.29 -12.00
N LYS A 62 4.38 -0.32 -11.65
CA LYS A 62 3.69 0.54 -12.62
C LYS A 62 4.63 1.33 -13.51
N SER A 63 5.76 1.77 -12.96
CA SER A 63 6.80 2.46 -13.73
C SER A 63 7.41 1.60 -14.84
N ARG A 64 7.38 0.27 -14.70
CA ARG A 64 7.93 -0.71 -15.65
C ARG A 64 6.92 -1.20 -16.68
N GLU A 65 5.62 -1.11 -16.38
CA GLU A 65 4.54 -1.54 -17.27
C GLU A 65 4.28 -0.54 -18.42
N GLY A 66 4.69 0.73 -18.26
CA GLY A 66 4.58 1.77 -19.30
C GLY A 66 5.78 1.87 -20.24
N ALA A 67 5.60 2.50 -21.41
CA ALA A 67 6.68 2.75 -22.38
C ALA A 67 7.83 3.62 -21.84
N PHE A 68 7.54 4.42 -20.82
CA PHE A 68 8.50 5.15 -20.00
C PHE A 68 7.89 5.31 -18.60
N PRO A 69 8.71 5.30 -17.53
CA PRO A 69 8.20 5.64 -16.21
C PRO A 69 7.67 7.08 -16.27
N SER A 70 6.41 7.28 -15.88
CA SER A 70 5.90 8.66 -15.78
C SER A 70 6.74 9.41 -14.75
N THR A 71 7.18 10.61 -15.08
CA THR A 71 7.96 11.46 -14.18
C THR A 71 7.25 11.68 -12.84
N ASP A 72 5.91 11.61 -12.86
CA ASP A 72 5.07 11.72 -11.68
C ASP A 72 5.21 10.51 -10.74
N VAL A 73 5.23 9.29 -11.26
CA VAL A 73 5.43 8.06 -10.46
C VAL A 73 6.83 8.05 -9.83
N LEU A 74 7.86 8.49 -10.55
CA LEU A 74 9.22 8.61 -10.02
C LEU A 74 9.32 9.62 -8.88
N ARG A 75 8.66 10.79 -9.01
CA ARG A 75 8.62 11.80 -7.94
C ARG A 75 7.88 11.30 -6.70
N ARG A 76 6.78 10.56 -6.89
CA ARG A 76 6.03 9.95 -5.78
C ARG A 76 6.90 8.96 -5.01
N MET A 77 7.59 8.05 -5.71
CA MET A 77 8.54 7.14 -5.06
C MET A 77 9.63 7.89 -4.29
N GLN A 78 10.24 8.93 -4.88
CA GLN A 78 11.26 9.72 -4.19
C GLN A 78 10.75 10.32 -2.87
N ARG A 79 9.52 10.84 -2.83
CA ARG A 79 8.92 11.39 -1.61
C ARG A 79 8.69 10.32 -0.53
N MET A 80 8.28 9.12 -0.94
CA MET A 80 7.95 8.03 -0.03
C MET A 80 9.15 7.20 0.43
N SER A 81 10.23 7.15 -0.37
CA SER A 81 11.48 6.43 -0.03
C SER A 81 12.43 7.19 0.88
N GLY A 82 12.18 8.49 1.12
CA GLY A 82 13.11 9.40 1.80
C GLY A 82 12.54 10.14 3.01
N GLY A 83 11.48 9.60 3.62
CA GLY A 83 10.92 10.09 4.88
C GLY A 83 11.65 9.55 6.11
#